data_AF-I4B6B5-F1
#
_entry.id   AF-I4B6B5-F1
#
_cell.length_a   1.000
_cell.length_b   1.000
_cell.length_c   1.000
_cell.angle_alpha   90.00
_cell.angle_beta   90.00
_cell.angle_gamma   90.00
#
_symmetry.space_group_name_H-M   'P 1'
#
loop_
_entity.id
_entity.type
_entity.pdbx_description
1 polymer ?
#
loop_
_entity_poly.entity_id
_entity_poly.type
_entity_poly.pdbx_seq_one_letter_code
_entity_poly.pdbx_strand_id
1 'polypeptide(L)'
;MNGTSPDGRHTFLTRAIGLALLICSFAPLHADGAYESLKGQVKGLYSSFRATFAVTSSSGQIQTGKIMYQYPGRLRVETGTGVIATNGTHLWVHNKSSPLCARQDVSGTGGGLLGILASYEGTIQGNTYIFKKKGAHYEEIVVQVASGMVRSVRLKHGDETTTYSFSGMTIDTGISGAMFNYKPAGAQIVENPLNN
;
A
#
# COMPACT_ATOMS: atom_id res chain seq x y z
N MET A 1 24.89 -31.12 -10.52
CA MET A 1 24.09 -31.01 -9.28
C MET A 1 24.95 -30.26 -8.29
N ASN A 2 24.65 -29.07 -7.76
CA ASN A 2 23.43 -28.28 -7.64
C ASN A 2 23.79 -26.79 -7.76
N GLY A 3 23.09 -26.04 -8.61
CA GLY A 3 23.09 -24.59 -8.60
C GLY A 3 21.88 -24.09 -7.82
N THR A 4 22.09 -23.59 -6.62
CA THR A 4 21.06 -22.89 -5.85
C THR A 4 21.11 -21.41 -6.20
N SER A 5 20.11 -20.91 -6.93
CA SER A 5 19.90 -19.48 -7.20
C SER A 5 19.57 -18.73 -5.90
N PRO A 6 20.13 -17.52 -5.67
CA PRO A 6 19.89 -16.70 -4.48
C PRO A 6 18.75 -15.67 -4.64
N ASP A 7 17.79 -15.86 -5.56
CA ASP A 7 16.90 -14.76 -6.00
C ASP A 7 15.59 -14.55 -5.21
N GLY A 8 15.32 -15.35 -4.17
CA GLY A 8 14.05 -15.24 -3.42
C GLY A 8 14.00 -14.19 -2.29
N ARG A 9 15.17 -13.72 -1.83
CA ARG A 9 15.28 -12.89 -0.60
C ARG A 9 15.16 -11.39 -0.84
N HIS A 10 15.50 -10.93 -2.05
CA HIS A 10 15.45 -9.51 -2.43
C HIS A 10 14.07 -9.07 -2.94
N THR A 11 13.24 -10.01 -3.40
CA THR A 11 11.95 -9.69 -4.05
C THR A 11 10.85 -9.30 -3.05
N PHE A 12 10.90 -9.81 -1.81
CA PHE A 12 9.87 -9.56 -0.80
C PHE A 12 9.97 -8.17 -0.18
N LEU A 13 11.18 -7.76 0.21
CA LEU A 13 11.41 -6.46 0.84
C LEU A 13 11.14 -5.32 -0.15
N THR A 14 11.61 -5.39 -1.39
CA THR A 14 11.41 -4.34 -2.39
C THR A 14 9.93 -4.16 -2.78
N ARG A 15 9.12 -5.22 -2.78
CA ARG A 15 7.70 -5.18 -3.15
C ARG A 15 6.78 -4.76 -1.99
N ALA A 16 7.13 -5.09 -0.75
CA ALA A 16 6.45 -4.61 0.46
C ALA A 16 6.77 -3.13 0.76
N ILE A 17 7.99 -2.67 0.45
CA ILE A 17 8.45 -1.30 0.63
C ILE A 17 7.80 -0.33 -0.38
N GLY A 18 7.40 -0.80 -1.56
CA GLY A 18 6.61 -0.01 -2.53
C GLY A 18 5.28 0.52 -1.97
N LEU A 19 4.72 -0.13 -0.95
CA LEU A 19 3.53 0.34 -0.22
C LEU A 19 3.87 1.36 0.89
N ALA A 20 5.11 1.39 1.37
CA ALA A 20 5.57 2.22 2.49
C ALA A 20 6.23 3.55 2.05
N LEU A 21 6.81 3.64 0.85
CA LEU A 21 7.40 4.87 0.26
C LEU A 21 6.35 5.93 -0.15
N LEU A 22 5.10 5.74 0.23
CA LEU A 22 3.93 6.56 -0.10
C LEU A 22 3.80 7.89 0.64
N ILE A 23 4.72 8.21 1.56
CA ILE A 23 4.39 9.06 2.71
C ILE A 23 5.04 10.46 2.67
N CYS A 24 6.00 10.75 1.79
CA CYS A 24 6.62 12.07 1.76
C CYS A 24 6.81 12.62 0.35
N SER A 25 5.91 13.50 -0.09
CA SER A 25 6.14 14.44 -1.18
C SER A 25 5.26 15.67 -1.02
N PHE A 26 5.86 16.82 -0.71
CA PHE A 26 5.21 18.11 -0.93
C PHE A 26 5.35 18.44 -2.42
N ALA A 27 4.22 18.56 -3.11
CA ALA A 27 4.14 19.03 -4.49
C ALA A 27 3.17 20.22 -4.55
N PRO A 28 3.34 21.15 -5.50
CA PRO A 28 2.39 22.24 -5.70
C PRO A 28 0.99 21.67 -5.99
N LEU A 29 -0.02 22.26 -5.35
CA LEU A 29 -1.42 21.89 -5.51
C LEU A 29 -1.88 22.22 -6.94
N HIS A 30 -1.69 21.30 -7.88
CA HIS A 30 -2.45 21.33 -9.13
C HIS A 30 -3.85 20.80 -8.81
N ALA A 31 -4.86 21.64 -9.02
CA ALA A 31 -6.26 21.22 -8.97
C ALA A 31 -6.55 20.36 -10.21
N ASP A 32 -6.12 19.10 -10.15
CA ASP A 32 -6.45 18.10 -11.15
C ASP A 32 -7.87 17.60 -10.91
N GLY A 33 -8.75 17.74 -11.93
CA GLY A 33 -10.14 17.31 -11.83
C GLY A 33 -10.30 15.81 -11.55
N ALA A 34 -9.35 14.98 -12.00
CA ALA A 34 -9.36 13.54 -11.73
C ALA A 34 -9.00 13.23 -10.27
N TYR A 35 -8.05 13.96 -9.69
CA TYR A 35 -7.67 13.80 -8.29
C TYR A 35 -8.84 14.13 -7.35
N GLU A 36 -9.47 15.30 -7.52
CA GLU A 36 -10.60 15.70 -6.67
C GLU A 36 -11.83 14.82 -6.90
N SER A 37 -12.08 14.38 -8.15
CA SER A 37 -13.13 13.41 -8.45
C SER A 37 -12.90 12.06 -7.76
N LEU A 38 -11.69 11.52 -7.83
CA LEU A 38 -11.32 10.27 -7.16
C LEU A 38 -11.53 10.41 -5.65
N LYS A 39 -10.99 11.47 -5.06
CA LYS A 39 -11.11 11.76 -3.63
C LYS A 39 -12.57 11.86 -3.19
N GLY A 40 -13.44 12.46 -4.00
CA GLY A 40 -14.89 12.50 -3.74
C GLY A 40 -15.59 11.15 -3.91
N GLN A 41 -15.15 10.31 -4.85
CA GLN A 41 -15.77 9.01 -5.11
C GLN A 41 -15.39 7.96 -4.05
N VAL A 42 -14.13 7.96 -3.59
CA VAL A 42 -13.62 6.95 -2.68
C VAL A 42 -13.95 7.28 -1.22
N LYS A 43 -15.25 7.22 -0.89
CA LYS A 43 -15.77 7.36 0.48
C LYS A 43 -15.22 6.28 1.43
N GLY A 44 -14.85 5.12 0.87
CA GLY A 44 -14.26 4.01 1.59
C GLY A 44 -12.94 4.31 2.29
N LEU A 45 -12.13 5.25 1.77
CA LEU A 45 -10.86 5.65 2.40
C LEU A 45 -11.05 6.48 3.67
N TYR A 46 -12.23 7.08 3.83
CA TYR A 46 -12.63 7.77 5.06
C TYR A 46 -13.46 6.87 5.99
N SER A 47 -13.55 5.58 5.65
CA SER A 47 -14.30 4.57 6.39
C SER A 47 -13.36 3.48 6.88
N SER A 48 -13.77 2.77 7.92
CA SER A 48 -13.08 1.55 8.34
C SER A 48 -13.55 0.37 7.48
N PHE A 49 -12.64 -0.46 6.99
CA PHE A 49 -12.98 -1.59 6.11
C PHE A 49 -12.04 -2.79 6.29
N ARG A 50 -12.52 -3.95 5.83
CA ARG A 50 -11.70 -5.15 5.60
C ARG A 50 -11.85 -5.63 4.18
N ALA A 51 -10.81 -6.25 3.65
CA ALA A 51 -10.84 -6.89 2.34
C ALA A 51 -9.80 -8.01 2.25
N THR A 52 -9.96 -8.86 1.24
CA THR A 52 -8.88 -9.69 0.71
C THR A 52 -8.24 -8.93 -0.45
N PHE A 53 -6.94 -9.09 -0.64
CA PHE A 53 -6.24 -8.58 -1.81
C PHE A 53 -5.41 -9.65 -2.50
N ALA A 54 -5.18 -9.43 -3.80
CA ALA A 54 -4.24 -10.17 -4.62
C ALA A 54 -3.29 -9.19 -5.30
N VAL A 55 -2.01 -9.56 -5.40
CA VAL A 55 -0.96 -8.81 -6.10
C VAL A 55 -0.53 -9.66 -7.28
N THR A 56 -0.63 -9.13 -8.48
CA THR A 56 -0.14 -9.78 -9.70
C THR A 56 0.95 -8.92 -10.31
N SER A 57 2.13 -9.51 -10.59
CA SER A 57 3.18 -8.84 -11.35
C SER A 57 3.19 -9.27 -12.83
N SER A 58 3.94 -8.56 -13.67
CA SER A 58 4.18 -8.88 -15.09
C SER A 58 4.64 -10.33 -15.32
N SER A 59 5.34 -10.93 -14.35
CA SER A 59 5.77 -12.34 -14.38
C SER A 59 4.67 -13.37 -14.01
N GLY A 60 3.43 -12.93 -13.77
CA GLY A 60 2.31 -13.81 -13.39
C GLY A 60 2.34 -14.32 -11.94
N GLN A 61 3.33 -13.92 -11.13
CA GLN A 61 3.39 -14.26 -9.70
C GLN A 61 2.23 -13.60 -8.95
N ILE A 62 1.52 -14.40 -8.14
CA ILE A 62 0.37 -13.97 -7.36
C ILE A 62 0.70 -14.11 -5.87
N GLN A 63 0.61 -13.00 -5.14
CA GLN A 63 0.59 -13.00 -3.68
C GLN A 63 -0.79 -12.57 -3.19
N THR A 64 -1.35 -13.29 -2.22
CA THR A 64 -2.65 -12.94 -1.62
C THR A 64 -2.50 -12.58 -0.15
N GLY A 65 -3.45 -11.81 0.36
CA GLY A 65 -3.47 -11.43 1.76
C GLY A 65 -4.78 -10.78 2.19
N LYS A 66 -4.81 -10.38 3.45
CA LYS A 66 -5.91 -9.63 4.07
C LYS A 66 -5.45 -8.22 4.38
N ILE A 67 -6.35 -7.26 4.19
CA ILE A 67 -6.16 -5.87 4.55
C ILE A 67 -7.28 -5.46 5.50
N MET A 68 -6.91 -4.76 6.56
CA MET A 68 -7.80 -4.06 7.46
C MET A 68 -7.34 -2.61 7.54
N TYR A 69 -8.27 -1.69 7.45
CA TYR A 69 -8.01 -0.27 7.55
C TYR A 69 -9.02 0.36 8.50
N GLN A 70 -8.54 1.25 9.36
CA GLN A 70 -9.37 2.09 10.21
C GLN A 70 -8.93 3.54 10.03
N TYR A 71 -9.87 4.36 9.58
CA TYR A 71 -9.65 5.79 9.47
C TYR A 71 -9.60 6.43 10.88
N PRO A 72 -8.70 7.39 11.13
CA PRO A 72 -7.56 7.77 10.29
C PRO A 72 -6.31 6.92 10.58
N GLY A 73 -5.57 6.57 9.53
CA GLY A 73 -4.14 6.22 9.63
C GLY A 73 -3.79 4.86 10.24
N ARG A 74 -4.77 3.97 10.48
CA ARG A 74 -4.52 2.62 11.00
C ARG A 74 -4.68 1.59 9.90
N LEU A 75 -3.65 0.79 9.70
CA LEU A 75 -3.59 -0.19 8.61
C LEU A 75 -2.98 -1.49 9.13
N ARG A 76 -3.52 -2.62 8.69
CA ARG A 76 -2.88 -3.92 8.82
C ARG A 76 -3.04 -4.70 7.54
N VAL A 77 -1.93 -5.06 6.94
CA VAL A 77 -1.82 -5.92 5.76
C VAL A 77 -1.12 -7.19 6.21
N GLU A 78 -1.72 -8.34 5.96
CA GLU A 78 -1.17 -9.63 6.34
C GLU A 78 -1.22 -10.59 5.16
N THR A 79 -0.10 -11.27 4.93
CA THR A 79 0.06 -12.30 3.89
C THR A 79 0.61 -13.57 4.54
N GLY A 80 0.73 -14.65 3.76
CA GLY A 80 1.38 -15.87 4.22
C GLY A 80 2.82 -15.64 4.69
N THR A 81 3.52 -14.65 4.12
CA THR A 81 4.96 -14.42 4.32
C THR A 81 5.29 -13.23 5.21
N GLY A 82 4.34 -12.33 5.49
CA GLY A 82 4.65 -11.16 6.31
C GLY A 82 3.46 -10.32 6.73
N VAL A 83 3.76 -9.32 7.56
CA VAL A 83 2.81 -8.35 8.09
C VAL A 83 3.38 -6.94 7.91
N ILE A 84 2.54 -6.03 7.42
CA ILE A 84 2.75 -4.58 7.50
C ILE A 84 1.63 -4.03 8.36
N ALA A 85 1.96 -3.29 9.41
CA ALA A 85 0.95 -2.73 10.30
C ALA A 85 1.35 -1.35 10.80
N THR A 86 0.38 -0.45 10.89
CA THR A 86 0.55 0.83 11.59
C THR A 86 -0.68 1.15 12.43
N ASN A 87 -0.42 1.69 13.62
CA ASN A 87 -1.44 2.22 14.51
C ASN A 87 -1.57 3.75 14.42
N GLY A 88 -0.84 4.38 13.48
CA GLY A 88 -0.75 5.82 13.31
C GLY A 88 0.48 6.45 13.96
N THR A 89 1.16 5.77 14.90
CA THR A 89 2.40 6.27 15.52
C THR A 89 3.62 5.43 15.16
N HIS A 90 3.42 4.14 14.93
CA HIS A 90 4.48 3.20 14.59
C HIS A 90 4.09 2.39 13.36
N LEU A 91 4.94 2.38 12.36
CA LEU A 91 4.89 1.47 11.22
C LEU A 91 5.79 0.26 11.52
N TRP A 92 5.23 -0.93 11.34
CA TRP A 92 5.92 -2.20 11.46
C TRP A 92 5.94 -2.89 10.11
N VAL A 93 7.12 -3.38 9.72
CA VAL A 93 7.30 -4.22 8.54
C VAL A 93 8.02 -5.48 8.98
N HIS A 94 7.34 -6.62 8.87
CA HIS A 94 7.86 -7.91 9.31
C HIS A 94 7.74 -8.96 8.19
N ASN A 95 8.89 -9.53 7.82
CA ASN A 95 8.95 -10.76 7.04
C ASN A 95 9.01 -11.95 8.00
N LYS A 96 8.00 -12.82 8.01
CA LYS A 96 7.92 -13.98 8.92
C LYS A 96 9.03 -15.02 8.70
N SER A 97 9.72 -14.98 7.55
CA SER A 97 10.88 -15.83 7.28
C SER A 97 12.22 -15.21 7.71
N SER A 98 12.20 -13.98 8.21
CA SER A 98 13.37 -13.26 8.72
C SER A 98 13.31 -13.17 10.24
N PRO A 99 14.45 -13.25 10.95
CA PRO A 99 14.48 -12.89 12.37
C PRO A 99 14.31 -11.38 12.59
N LEU A 100 14.38 -10.56 11.54
CA LEU A 100 14.34 -9.11 11.63
C LEU A 100 12.93 -8.56 11.40
N CYS A 101 12.58 -7.55 12.18
CA CYS A 101 11.41 -6.70 11.95
C CYS A 101 11.81 -5.22 12.04
N ALA A 102 11.38 -4.43 11.08
CA ALA A 102 11.55 -2.98 11.12
C ALA A 102 10.42 -2.32 11.91
N ARG A 103 10.77 -1.41 12.80
CA ARG A 103 9.87 -0.45 13.45
C ARG A 103 10.27 0.95 13.03
N GLN A 104 9.32 1.74 12.54
CA GLN A 104 9.53 3.12 12.13
C GLN A 104 8.53 4.00 12.87
N ASP A 105 9.03 5.01 13.56
CA ASP A 105 8.20 6.07 14.13
C ASP A 105 7.62 6.90 12.98
N VAL A 106 6.31 7.14 13.01
CA VAL A 106 5.57 7.92 12.01
C VAL A 106 4.69 8.94 12.71
N SER A 107 4.62 10.16 12.20
CA SER A 107 3.92 11.29 12.82
C SER A 107 2.40 11.33 12.56
N GLY A 108 1.76 10.19 12.25
CA GLY A 108 0.33 10.11 11.96
C GLY A 108 -0.06 10.63 10.57
N THR A 109 -1.14 10.02 10.04
CA THR A 109 -1.79 10.31 8.75
C THR A 109 -0.83 10.48 7.57
N GLY A 110 -0.15 9.39 7.18
CA GLY A 110 0.40 9.31 5.83
C GLY A 110 -0.73 9.47 4.80
N GLY A 111 -0.47 10.21 3.72
CA GLY A 111 -1.49 10.52 2.69
C GLY A 111 -2.01 9.30 1.93
N GLY A 112 -1.41 8.13 2.12
CA GLY A 112 -1.81 6.89 1.45
C GLY A 112 -1.74 7.04 -0.07
N LEU A 113 -2.58 6.29 -0.78
CA LEU A 113 -2.71 6.41 -2.23
C LEU A 113 -2.97 7.86 -2.66
N LEU A 114 -3.85 8.59 -1.97
CA LEU A 114 -4.19 9.98 -2.32
C LEU A 114 -2.99 10.92 -2.16
N GLY A 115 -2.14 10.70 -1.15
CA GLY A 115 -0.92 11.49 -0.96
C GLY A 115 0.07 11.38 -2.11
N ILE A 116 0.22 10.18 -2.70
CA ILE A 116 1.04 10.04 -3.92
C ILE A 116 0.43 10.84 -5.06
N LEU A 117 -0.87 10.62 -5.27
CA LEU A 117 -1.59 11.05 -6.46
C LEU A 117 -1.73 12.56 -6.52
N ALA A 118 -1.64 13.25 -5.38
CA ALA A 118 -1.66 14.70 -5.30
C ALA A 118 -0.57 15.40 -6.13
N SER A 119 0.49 14.68 -6.53
CA SER A 119 1.58 15.21 -7.35
C SER A 119 1.58 14.73 -8.80
N TYR A 120 0.54 14.01 -9.23
CA TYR A 120 0.40 13.41 -10.56
C TYR A 120 -0.69 14.13 -11.37
N GLU A 121 -0.56 14.09 -12.69
CA GLU A 121 -1.61 14.52 -13.61
C GLU A 121 -2.54 13.35 -13.92
N GLY A 122 -3.85 13.56 -13.85
CA GLY A 122 -4.88 12.55 -13.86
C GLY A 122 -5.88 12.71 -15.01
N THR A 123 -6.42 11.59 -15.47
CA THR A 123 -7.53 11.52 -16.42
C THR A 123 -8.57 10.52 -15.94
N ILE A 124 -9.83 10.72 -16.33
CA ILE A 124 -10.96 9.87 -15.93
C ILE A 124 -11.51 9.14 -17.15
N GLN A 125 -11.68 7.82 -17.04
CA GLN A 125 -12.31 6.95 -18.03
C GLN A 125 -13.35 6.07 -17.33
N GLY A 126 -14.59 6.58 -17.25
CA GLY A 126 -15.65 5.94 -16.48
C GLY A 126 -15.28 5.83 -15.00
N ASN A 127 -15.15 4.59 -14.51
CA ASN A 127 -14.75 4.27 -13.13
C ASN A 127 -13.23 4.06 -12.95
N THR A 128 -12.44 4.38 -13.98
CA THR A 128 -10.98 4.24 -13.99
C THR A 128 -10.33 5.61 -13.99
N TYR A 129 -9.38 5.80 -13.08
CA TYR A 129 -8.57 7.01 -12.96
C TYR A 129 -7.13 6.66 -13.31
N ILE A 130 -6.53 7.41 -14.24
CA ILE A 130 -5.19 7.16 -14.74
C ILE A 130 -4.35 8.38 -14.41
N PHE A 131 -3.35 8.20 -13.54
CA PHE A 131 -2.43 9.23 -13.10
C PHE A 131 -1.05 8.98 -13.68
N LYS A 132 -0.41 10.03 -14.22
CA LYS A 132 0.91 9.96 -14.86
C LYS A 132 1.84 11.03 -14.32
N LYS A 133 3.12 10.67 -14.20
CA LYS A 133 4.19 11.61 -13.84
C LYS A 133 5.52 11.12 -14.39
N LYS A 134 6.07 11.86 -15.35
CA LYS A 134 7.37 11.52 -15.98
C LYS A 134 8.49 11.61 -14.94
N GLY A 135 9.37 10.60 -14.91
CA GLY A 135 10.53 10.56 -14.01
C GLY A 135 10.19 10.24 -12.55
N ALA A 136 8.93 9.98 -12.22
CA ALA A 136 8.56 9.46 -10.90
C ALA A 136 8.88 7.97 -10.77
N HIS A 137 8.98 7.47 -9.54
CA HIS A 137 9.18 6.03 -9.30
C HIS A 137 8.06 5.21 -9.96
N TYR A 138 6.80 5.59 -9.81
CA TYR A 138 5.72 5.02 -10.63
C TYR A 138 5.35 6.02 -11.71
N GLU A 139 5.58 5.69 -12.98
CA GLU A 139 5.31 6.59 -14.09
C GLU A 139 3.82 6.68 -14.42
N GLU A 140 3.09 5.59 -14.15
CA GLU A 140 1.64 5.50 -14.30
C GLU A 140 1.05 4.76 -13.08
N ILE A 141 -0.01 5.33 -12.52
CA ILE A 141 -0.83 4.74 -11.46
C ILE A 141 -2.27 4.72 -11.95
N VAL A 142 -2.85 3.54 -12.10
CA VAL A 142 -4.25 3.38 -12.49
C VAL A 142 -5.07 2.87 -11.33
N VAL A 143 -6.12 3.59 -10.99
CA VAL A 143 -7.02 3.30 -9.87
C VAL A 143 -8.40 2.99 -10.43
N GLN A 144 -8.94 1.82 -10.12
CA GLN A 144 -10.32 1.49 -10.43
C GLN A 144 -11.17 1.58 -9.17
N VAL A 145 -12.33 2.22 -9.29
CA VAL A 145 -13.27 2.43 -8.18
C VAL A 145 -14.60 1.78 -8.51
N ALA A 146 -15.22 1.11 -7.54
CA ALA A 146 -16.59 0.66 -7.67
C ALA A 146 -17.29 0.66 -6.33
N SER A 147 -18.55 1.13 -6.31
CA SER A 147 -19.35 1.27 -5.07
C SER A 147 -18.67 2.13 -4.01
N GLY A 148 -17.93 3.17 -4.42
CA GLY A 148 -17.21 4.07 -3.52
C GLY A 148 -15.94 3.50 -2.86
N MET A 149 -15.47 2.35 -3.33
CA MET A 149 -14.27 1.65 -2.82
C MET A 149 -13.24 1.44 -3.93
N VAL A 150 -11.95 1.49 -3.58
CA VAL A 150 -10.85 1.13 -4.50
C VAL A 150 -10.88 -0.38 -4.76
N ARG A 151 -11.06 -0.77 -6.02
CA ARG A 151 -11.09 -2.17 -6.45
C ARG A 151 -9.76 -2.66 -6.99
N SER A 152 -9.01 -1.79 -7.66
CA SER A 152 -7.66 -2.11 -8.06
C SER A 152 -6.77 -0.88 -8.11
N VAL A 153 -5.47 -1.12 -7.91
CA VAL A 153 -4.40 -0.16 -8.15
C VAL A 153 -3.34 -0.85 -8.99
N ARG A 154 -3.11 -0.37 -10.20
CA ARG A 154 -2.05 -0.83 -11.10
C ARG A 154 -0.94 0.21 -11.10
N LEU A 155 0.27 -0.23 -10.75
CA LEU A 155 1.48 0.58 -10.71
C LEU A 155 2.38 0.17 -11.87
N LYS A 156 2.87 1.14 -12.63
CA LYS A 156 3.85 0.93 -13.70
C LYS A 156 5.19 1.58 -13.34
N HIS A 157 6.27 0.81 -13.47
CA HIS A 157 7.65 1.29 -13.35
C HIS A 157 8.49 0.70 -14.49
N GLY A 158 8.90 1.53 -15.46
CA GLY A 158 9.50 1.04 -16.71
C GLY A 158 8.56 0.06 -17.42
N ASP A 159 9.05 -1.13 -17.74
CA ASP A 159 8.26 -2.20 -18.37
C ASP A 159 7.52 -3.09 -17.36
N GLU A 160 7.78 -2.90 -16.05
CA GLU A 160 7.12 -3.68 -15.02
C GLU A 160 5.77 -3.09 -14.65
N THR A 161 4.80 -3.98 -14.47
CA THR A 161 3.48 -3.63 -13.96
C THR A 161 3.15 -4.53 -12.78
N THR A 162 2.68 -3.90 -11.69
CA THR A 162 2.15 -4.61 -10.52
C THR A 162 0.72 -4.15 -10.28
N THR A 163 -0.21 -5.10 -10.16
CA THR A 163 -1.62 -4.82 -9.91
C THR A 163 -2.04 -5.36 -8.56
N TYR A 164 -2.56 -4.50 -7.70
CA TYR A 164 -3.24 -4.84 -6.47
C TYR A 164 -4.74 -4.87 -6.75
N SER A 165 -5.39 -5.99 -6.49
CA SER A 165 -6.84 -6.17 -6.67
C SER A 165 -7.48 -6.49 -5.32
N PHE A 166 -8.60 -5.85 -5.00
CA PHE A 166 -9.31 -5.97 -3.73
C PHE A 166 -10.69 -6.62 -3.92
N SER A 167 -10.97 -7.63 -3.10
CA SER A 167 -12.22 -8.40 -3.12
C SER A 167 -12.79 -8.57 -1.72
N GLY A 168 -14.09 -8.88 -1.62
CA GLY A 168 -14.77 -9.05 -0.33
C GLY A 168 -14.77 -7.78 0.55
N MET A 169 -14.66 -6.60 -0.07
CA MET A 169 -14.55 -5.35 0.67
C MET A 169 -15.83 -5.09 1.46
N THR A 170 -15.69 -4.94 2.77
CA THR A 170 -16.81 -4.68 3.69
C THR A 170 -16.45 -3.48 4.56
N ILE A 171 -17.33 -2.47 4.61
CA ILE A 171 -17.23 -1.39 5.59
C ILE A 171 -17.54 -2.00 6.96
N ASP A 172 -16.64 -1.80 7.91
CA ASP A 172 -16.72 -2.39 9.24
C ASP A 172 -16.38 -1.33 10.29
N THR A 173 -17.41 -0.80 10.95
CA THR A 173 -17.28 0.18 12.03
C THR A 173 -16.90 -0.45 13.37
N GLY A 174 -16.85 -1.78 13.46
CA GLY A 174 -16.53 -2.54 14.67
C GLY A 174 -15.07 -2.99 14.79
N ILE A 175 -14.18 -2.52 13.93
CA ILE A 175 -12.76 -2.88 14.00
C ILE A 175 -12.13 -2.29 15.28
N SER A 176 -11.76 -3.16 16.22
CA SER A 176 -11.05 -2.75 17.44
C SER A 176 -9.67 -2.17 17.09
N GLY A 177 -9.34 -1.03 17.69
CA GLY A 177 -8.04 -0.37 17.53
C GLY A 177 -6.85 -1.26 17.93
N ALA A 178 -7.06 -2.22 18.84
CA ALA A 178 -6.02 -3.16 19.26
C ALA A 178 -5.51 -4.06 18.13
N MET A 179 -6.30 -4.28 17.08
CA MET A 179 -5.92 -5.10 15.92
C MET A 179 -4.72 -4.51 15.14
N PHE A 180 -4.48 -3.21 15.31
CA PHE A 180 -3.40 -2.46 14.65
C PHE A 180 -2.13 -2.35 15.50
N ASN A 181 -2.19 -2.75 16.77
CA ASN A 181 -1.01 -2.78 17.65
C ASN A 181 -0.21 -4.06 17.37
N TYR A 182 0.63 -4.00 16.34
CA TYR A 182 1.47 -5.12 15.96
C TYR A 182 2.83 -5.05 16.68
N LYS A 183 3.27 -6.20 17.20
CA LYS A 183 4.66 -6.42 17.62
C LYS A 183 4.95 -7.91 17.43
N PRO A 184 5.90 -8.29 16.56
CA PRO A 184 6.21 -9.69 16.34
C PRO A 184 6.87 -10.30 17.58
N ALA A 185 6.48 -11.52 17.93
CA ALA A 185 7.12 -12.28 18.99
C ALA A 185 8.46 -12.84 18.49
N GLY A 186 9.54 -12.66 19.27
CA GLY A 186 10.85 -13.27 19.01
C GLY A 186 11.66 -12.67 17.86
N ALA A 187 11.15 -11.65 17.15
CA ALA A 187 11.93 -10.95 16.13
C ALA A 187 12.85 -9.89 16.75
N GLN A 188 14.05 -9.75 16.20
CA GLN A 188 14.95 -8.64 16.48
C GLN A 188 14.44 -7.38 15.79
N ILE A 189 14.27 -6.32 16.57
CA ILE A 189 13.72 -5.06 16.07
C ILE A 189 14.84 -4.16 15.55
N VAL A 190 14.68 -3.68 14.32
CA VAL A 190 15.50 -2.63 13.72
C VAL A 190 14.70 -1.33 13.79
N GLU A 191 15.22 -0.37 14.54
CA GLU A 191 14.56 0.90 14.85
C GLU A 191 14.85 1.97 13.80
N ASN A 192 13.81 2.67 13.35
CA ASN A 192 13.84 3.81 12.45
C ASN A 192 14.76 3.67 11.21
N PRO A 193 14.66 2.56 10.44
CA PRO A 193 15.57 2.30 9.34
C PRO A 193 15.46 3.28 8.16
N LEU A 194 14.45 4.16 8.14
CA LEU A 194 14.26 5.17 7.10
C LEU A 194 14.82 6.55 7.48
N ASN A 195 15.35 6.76 8.69
CA ASN A 195 15.86 8.06 9.15
C ASN A 195 17.33 8.34 8.75
N ASN A 196 17.87 7.58 7.79
CA ASN A 196 19.27 7.71 7.35
C ASN A 196 19.54 9.04 6.64
#